data_AF-A0A936U8N6-F1
#
_entry.id   AF-A0A936U8N6-F1
#
_cell.length_a   1.000
_cell.length_b   1.000
_cell.length_c   1.000
_cell.angle_alpha   90.00
_cell.angle_beta   90.00
_cell.angle_gamma   90.00
#
_symmetry.space_group_name_H-M   'P 1'
#
loop_
_entity.id
_entity.type
_entity.pdbx_description
1 polymer ?
#
loop_
_entity_poly.entity_id
_entity_poly.type
_entity_poly.pdbx_seq_one_letter_code
_entity_poly.pdbx_strand_id
1 'polypeptide(L)' 'MANARNVWCGANADSLRHSNFSVQRDVSRRRPRVATARDGDPSPFPGTSILRIKRGIRSGTSSSSGRKCSEAMK' A
#
# COMPACT_ATOMS: atom_id res chain seq x y z
N MET A 1 1.71 6.36 -10.19
CA MET A 1 0.29 6.39 -9.74
C MET A 1 -0.30 7.80 -9.60
N ALA A 2 0.49 8.86 -9.37
CA ALA A 2 -0.05 10.22 -9.30
C ALA A 2 -0.70 10.67 -10.63
N ASN A 3 -0.18 10.19 -11.78
CA ASN A 3 -0.70 10.44 -13.12
C ASN A 3 -1.51 9.26 -13.71
N ALA A 4 -2.18 8.46 -12.89
CA ALA A 4 -3.02 7.38 -13.42
C ALA A 4 -4.29 7.99 -14.05
N ARG A 5 -4.34 7.99 -15.38
CA ARG A 5 -5.49 8.40 -16.21
C ARG A 5 -6.18 7.16 -16.77
N ASN A 6 -7.49 7.25 -16.99
CA ASN A 6 -8.33 6.17 -17.52
C ASN A 6 -8.30 4.92 -16.63
N VAL A 7 -8.31 5.12 -15.31
CA VAL A 7 -8.36 4.00 -14.36
C VAL A 7 -9.79 3.46 -14.34
N TRP A 8 -9.97 2.16 -14.56
CA TRP A 8 -11.29 1.56 -14.42
C TRP A 8 -11.60 1.33 -12.94
N CYS A 9 -12.70 1.92 -12.45
CA CYS A 9 -13.18 1.72 -11.09
C CYS A 9 -14.68 1.45 -11.09
N GLY A 10 -15.16 0.73 -10.08
CA GLY A 10 -16.59 0.50 -9.88
C GLY A 10 -17.31 1.82 -9.61
N ALA A 11 -18.56 1.92 -10.08
CA ALA A 11 -19.37 3.13 -9.90
C ALA A 11 -20.18 3.16 -8.58
N ASN A 12 -19.92 2.22 -7.66
CA ASN A 12 -20.72 1.97 -6.46
C ASN A 12 -22.21 1.69 -6.73
N ALA A 13 -22.49 1.16 -7.92
CA ALA A 13 -23.80 0.69 -8.35
C ALA A 13 -23.61 -0.62 -9.11
N ASP A 14 -24.55 -1.54 -8.95
CA ASP A 14 -24.44 -2.88 -9.50
C ASP A 14 -24.24 -2.84 -11.02
N SER A 15 -23.26 -3.62 -11.48
CA SER A 15 -22.89 -3.76 -12.89
C SER A 15 -22.43 -2.47 -13.58
N LEU A 16 -22.23 -1.36 -12.87
CA LEU A 16 -21.78 -0.08 -13.44
C LEU A 16 -20.33 0.25 -13.08
N ARG A 17 -19.65 0.94 -13.99
CA ARG A 17 -18.25 1.37 -13.85
C ARG A 17 -18.04 2.77 -14.41
N HIS A 18 -17.12 3.52 -13.82
CA HIS A 18 -16.74 4.83 -14.36
C HIS A 18 -15.76 4.68 -15.53
N SER A 19 -16.00 5.44 -16.60
CA SER A 19 -15.06 5.63 -17.71
C SER A 19 -14.31 6.96 -17.57
N ASN A 20 -13.12 7.08 -18.17
CA ASN A 20 -12.29 8.29 -18.17
C ASN A 20 -11.99 8.87 -16.77
N PHE A 21 -11.91 7.99 -15.77
CA PHE A 21 -11.68 8.37 -14.39
C PHE A 21 -10.21 8.73 -14.15
N SER A 22 -10.02 9.86 -13.48
CA SER A 22 -8.73 10.42 -13.09
C SER A 22 -8.68 10.55 -11.58
N VAL A 23 -7.70 9.89 -10.95
CA VAL A 23 -7.59 9.89 -9.48
C VAL A 23 -7.34 11.29 -8.91
N GLN A 24 -6.66 12.17 -9.66
CA GLN A 24 -6.41 13.55 -9.21
C GLN A 24 -7.64 14.44 -9.29
N ARG A 25 -8.49 14.25 -10.33
CA ARG A 25 -9.68 15.09 -10.57
C ARG A 25 -10.89 14.57 -9.80
N ASP A 26 -11.08 13.26 -9.79
CA ASP A 26 -12.36 12.63 -9.43
C ASP A 26 -12.34 12.05 -7.99
N VAL A 27 -11.19 12.06 -7.29
CA VAL A 27 -11.07 11.58 -5.90
C VAL A 27 -10.24 12.51 -5.04
N SER A 28 -10.79 12.88 -3.87
CA SER A 28 -10.00 13.48 -2.81
C SER A 28 -9.20 12.39 -2.07
N ARG A 29 -7.90 12.28 -2.36
CA ARG A 29 -7.03 11.30 -1.70
C ARG A 29 -6.65 11.76 -0.28
N ARG A 30 -7.12 11.04 0.74
CA ARG A 30 -6.75 11.30 2.14
C ARG A 30 -5.64 10.40 2.70
N ARG A 31 -5.23 9.32 2.01
CA ARG A 31 -4.25 8.35 2.55
C ARG A 31 -3.23 7.88 1.51
N PRO A 32 -2.00 7.55 1.96
CA PRO A 32 -0.99 6.94 1.09
C PRO A 32 -1.47 5.60 0.54
N ARG A 33 -0.96 5.23 -0.63
CA ARG A 33 -1.24 3.91 -1.22
C ARG A 33 -0.64 2.83 -0.35
N VAL A 34 -1.49 1.91 0.08
CA VAL A 34 -1.06 0.63 0.65
C VAL A 34 -1.05 -0.37 -0.49
N ALA A 35 0.12 -0.74 -0.96
CA ALA A 35 0.30 -1.83 -1.90
C ALA A 35 1.34 -2.78 -1.30
N THR A 36 1.03 -4.07 -1.26
CA THR A 36 2.03 -5.09 -0.98
C THR A 36 3.04 -5.07 -2.13
N ALA A 37 4.33 -4.95 -1.79
CA ALA A 37 5.39 -5.02 -2.77
C ALA A 37 5.37 -6.38 -3.50
N ARG A 38 5.76 -6.37 -4.76
CA ARG A 38 5.86 -7.55 -5.63
C ARG A 38 7.31 -7.82 -5.97
N ASP A 39 7.57 -9.05 -6.41
CA ASP A 39 8.85 -9.40 -7.01
C ASP A 39 9.16 -8.47 -8.19
N GLY A 40 10.39 -7.95 -8.23
CA GLY A 40 10.83 -7.03 -9.27
C GLY A 40 10.45 -5.56 -9.04
N ASP A 41 9.64 -5.24 -8.02
CA ASP A 41 9.40 -3.84 -7.65
C ASP A 41 10.72 -3.17 -7.22
N PRO A 42 10.88 -1.85 -7.43
CA PRO A 42 12.07 -1.13 -7.00
C PRO A 42 12.33 -1.27 -5.49
N SER A 43 13.58 -1.50 -5.11
CA SER A 43 13.96 -1.56 -3.68
C SER A 43 13.80 -0.19 -3.02
N PRO A 44 13.24 -0.12 -1.80
CA PRO A 44 13.23 1.12 -1.03
C PRO A 44 14.57 1.39 -0.32
N PHE A 45 15.53 0.45 -0.37
CA PHE A 45 16.84 0.58 0.28
C PHE A 45 17.93 0.96 -0.73
N PRO A 46 18.85 1.87 -0.38
CA PRO A 46 19.99 2.21 -1.22
C PRO A 46 20.84 0.98 -1.57
N GLY A 47 21.36 0.93 -2.80
CA GLY A 47 22.30 -0.12 -3.23
C GLY A 47 21.66 -1.45 -3.68
N THR A 48 20.33 -1.58 -3.65
CA THR A 48 19.61 -2.69 -4.29
C THR A 48 18.70 -2.13 -5.38
N SER A 49 18.69 -2.75 -6.55
CA SER A 49 17.86 -2.26 -7.67
C SER A 49 16.40 -2.69 -7.51
N ILE A 50 16.15 -3.95 -7.20
CA ILE A 50 14.81 -4.56 -7.16
C ILE A 50 14.63 -5.49 -5.94
N LEU A 51 13.38 -5.68 -5.55
CA LEU A 51 12.96 -6.62 -4.52
C LEU A 51 12.94 -8.07 -5.04
N ARG A 52 13.37 -9.01 -4.18
CA ARG A 52 13.25 -10.45 -4.37
C ARG A 52 12.55 -11.06 -3.16
N ILE A 53 11.30 -11.46 -3.33
CA ILE A 53 10.42 -12.07 -2.33
C ILE A 53 10.72 -13.57 -2.29
N LYS A 54 10.86 -14.10 -1.07
CA LYS A 54 11.14 -15.52 -0.82
C LYS A 54 10.17 -16.05 0.24
N ARG A 55 9.96 -17.36 0.22
CA ARG A 55 9.21 -18.07 1.27
C ARG A 55 10.14 -18.42 2.43
N GLY A 56 9.65 -18.28 3.66
CA GLY A 56 10.37 -18.64 4.88
C GLY A 56 9.45 -18.72 6.08
N ILE A 57 9.89 -19.43 7.12
CA ILE A 57 9.15 -19.57 8.39
C ILE A 57 9.84 -18.69 9.42
N ARG A 58 9.06 -17.84 10.12
CA ARG A 58 9.59 -16.95 11.16
C ARG A 58 9.89 -17.76 12.44
N SER A 59 11.16 -17.77 12.87
CA SER A 59 11.61 -18.47 14.08
C SER A 59 11.56 -17.63 15.36
N GLY A 60 11.45 -16.31 15.25
CA GLY A 60 11.38 -15.39 16.37
C GLY A 60 11.09 -13.97 15.90
N THR A 61 10.74 -13.07 16.81
CA THR A 61 10.54 -11.65 16.50
C THR A 61 11.04 -10.79 17.66
N SER A 62 11.77 -9.73 17.35
CA SER A 62 12.04 -8.65 18.28
C SER A 62 11.11 -7.48 17.94
N SER A 63 10.60 -6.80 18.97
CA SER A 63 9.70 -5.65 18.78
C SER A 63 9.90 -4.64 19.89
N SER A 64 10.05 -3.37 19.54
CA SER A 64 9.99 -2.25 20.49
C SER A 64 8.53 -1.84 20.69
N SER A 65 7.97 -2.10 21.88
CA SER A 65 6.56 -1.80 22.21
C SER A 65 6.27 -0.33 22.50
N GLY A 66 7.32 0.49 22.67
CA GLY A 66 7.18 1.90 23.04
C GLY A 66 6.39 2.04 24.35
N ARG A 67 5.45 2.99 24.40
CA ARG A 67 4.62 3.23 25.59
C ARG A 67 3.22 2.63 25.53
N LYS A 68 2.89 1.88 24.48
CA LYS A 68 1.52 1.38 24.27
C LYS A 68 0.97 0.64 25.48
N CYS A 69 1.78 -0.24 26.08
CA CYS A 69 1.36 -1.01 27.24
C CYS A 69 1.41 -0.17 28.53
N SER A 70 2.42 0.68 28.71
CA SER A 70 2.55 1.50 29.91
C SER A 70 1.48 2.59 30.03
N GLU A 71 0.94 3.09 28.92
CA GLU A 71 -0.15 4.08 28.92
C GLU A 71 -1.51 3.43 29.24
N ALA A 72 -1.72 2.17 28.86
CA ALA A 72 -2.96 1.45 29.11
C ALA A 72 -3.08 0.88 30.54
N MET A 73 -1.97 0.75 31.27
CA MET A 73 -1.93 0.24 32.65
C MET A 73 -2.01 1.35 33.71
N LYS A 74 -2.47 2.54 33.32
CA LYS A 74 -2.55 3.74 34.15
C LYS A 74 -4.01 4.03 34.49
#